data_AF-A0A373FB35-F1
#
_entry.id   AF-A0A373FB35-F1
#
_cell.length_a   1.000
_cell.length_b   1.000
_cell.length_c   1.000
_cell.angle_alpha   90.00
_cell.angle_beta   90.00
_cell.angle_gamma   90.00
#
_symmetry.space_group_name_H-M   'P 1'
#
loop_
_entity.id
_entity.type
_entity.pdbx_description
1 polymer ?
#
loop_
_entity_poly.entity_id
_entity_poly.type
_entity_poly.pdbx_seq_one_letter_code
_entity_poly.pdbx_strand_id
1 'polypeptide(L)'
;MKQVQSLGEIRFGTLARAAEGLTQWRPLLLGFLTLLLTGALMWLGQWMAIKVAAIMALVMMVLAFVVMMAGFSGVGIMLMDKAKNQPVRSFAAAASAGLLCLPKFLLISLVMTLAFITYMIVAAIVYFVCKIPFVGGIVAFVAHPILVLSFAAVLVALIWVVGPLMAPALWSGLPVKAAIANVLAIARKRLVEVVLMEVLLYIILSLIGVLLFAGLVPASFSLTGLGISIMGDSNAMMAMAMSGMGRGGMSPMVMMGAGGNTWGLMAGLGVLYCVVGALLTQVAIMGMNLIYLQARENLNPADAEGALDDFMGDMRKKAAEAKDLARQAAQDMAAKKDSSDAAPGSTPAGYQPTSEQSQPSVYGAAAAGVAGVASGSTNASPSADQTTSHETLTREQAQAAEKARIAAEEEAARQRTEAEVARVRAEAEAARQRADALAAEQAARDRAAAEAEAAARARAEEQAAAERAAREQAQAQAQIAAEEARRRAEAEAAERAARERAEQERMEREKAEHERAQAQAAAQAAEQARQREEAQAQARQRAEEQAREQARLQAEREAAQREAAEREAARAKAQAEAEEKARLAAAKTSCPSCHAHVSPDDMFCGECGHKLK
;
A
#
# COMPACT_ATOMS: atom_id res chain seq x y z
N MET A 1 -16.52 -34.57 7.79
CA MET A 1 -15.30 -33.92 8.30
C MET A 1 -14.79 -33.03 7.19
N LYS A 2 -14.91 -31.70 7.35
CA LYS A 2 -14.37 -30.72 6.39
C LYS A 2 -12.86 -30.90 6.39
N GLN A 3 -12.27 -31.17 5.22
CA GLN A 3 -10.82 -31.09 5.05
C GLN A 3 -10.39 -29.72 5.55
N VAL A 4 -9.67 -29.72 6.67
CA VAL A 4 -8.88 -28.58 7.10
C VAL A 4 -7.80 -28.46 6.03
N GLN A 5 -8.05 -27.63 5.02
CA GLN A 5 -7.01 -27.17 4.11
C GLN A 5 -5.86 -26.70 4.99
N SER A 6 -4.69 -27.29 4.75
CA SER A 6 -3.42 -26.94 5.37
C SER A 6 -3.25 -25.42 5.36
N LEU A 7 -3.54 -24.77 6.49
CA LEU A 7 -3.19 -23.38 6.78
C LEU A 7 -1.66 -23.18 6.82
N GLY A 8 -0.87 -24.27 6.78
CA GLY A 8 0.60 -24.24 6.78
C GLY A 8 1.22 -23.86 5.44
N GLU A 9 0.51 -24.06 4.32
CA GLU A 9 0.88 -23.55 3.00
C GLU A 9 0.26 -22.16 2.74
N ILE A 10 0.22 -21.30 3.77
CA ILE A 10 0.23 -19.86 3.51
C ILE A 10 1.48 -19.61 2.67
N ARG A 11 1.24 -19.35 1.37
CA ARG A 11 2.25 -19.30 0.32
C ARG A 11 3.25 -18.17 0.62
N PHE A 12 4.25 -18.45 1.46
CA PHE A 12 5.41 -17.57 1.65
C PHE A 12 6.01 -17.18 0.30
N GLY A 13 5.90 -18.06 -0.71
CA GLY A 13 6.22 -17.75 -2.10
C GLY A 13 5.48 -16.53 -2.67
N THR A 14 4.17 -16.34 -2.39
CA THR A 14 3.42 -15.16 -2.83
C THR A 14 3.93 -13.88 -2.17
N LEU A 15 4.27 -13.93 -0.88
CA LEU A 15 4.81 -12.76 -0.16
C LEU A 15 6.27 -12.50 -0.51
N ALA A 16 7.07 -13.53 -0.81
CA ALA A 16 8.42 -13.39 -1.36
C ALA A 16 8.37 -12.68 -2.72
N ARG A 17 7.33 -12.91 -3.52
CA ARG A 17 7.09 -12.15 -4.76
C ARG A 17 6.77 -10.66 -4.52
N ALA A 18 6.35 -10.25 -3.32
CA ALA A 18 6.21 -8.81 -3.03
C ALA A 18 7.54 -8.07 -3.15
N ALA A 19 8.67 -8.74 -2.86
CA ALA A 19 10.01 -8.21 -3.07
C ALA A 19 10.38 -8.06 -4.56
N GLU A 20 9.72 -8.75 -5.49
CA GLU A 20 9.87 -8.49 -6.93
C GLU A 20 9.47 -7.05 -7.29
N GLY A 21 8.62 -6.42 -6.47
CA GLY A 21 8.35 -4.99 -6.56
C GLY A 21 9.64 -4.19 -6.60
N LEU A 22 10.58 -4.45 -5.68
CA LEU A 22 11.84 -3.70 -5.56
C LEU A 22 12.76 -3.83 -6.78
N THR A 23 12.65 -4.91 -7.55
CA THR A 23 13.48 -5.09 -8.76
C THR A 23 12.97 -4.29 -9.96
N GLN A 24 11.74 -3.75 -9.88
CA GLN A 24 11.17 -2.93 -10.93
C GLN A 24 11.52 -1.46 -10.72
N TRP A 25 12.51 -0.97 -11.48
CA TRP A 25 12.96 0.42 -11.38
C TRP A 25 11.94 1.43 -11.91
N ARG A 26 11.06 1.07 -12.86
CA ARG A 26 10.08 2.02 -13.42
C ARG A 26 9.02 2.44 -12.41
N PRO A 27 8.27 1.54 -11.73
CA PRO A 27 7.36 1.95 -10.66
C PRO A 27 8.08 2.65 -9.51
N LEU A 28 9.32 2.25 -9.21
CA LEU A 28 10.14 2.89 -8.17
C LEU A 28 10.43 4.35 -8.49
N LEU A 29 10.91 4.62 -9.71
CA LEU A 29 11.19 5.96 -10.16
C LEU A 29 9.92 6.81 -10.21
N LEU A 30 8.80 6.26 -10.69
CA LEU A 30 7.52 6.98 -10.71
C LEU A 30 7.04 7.32 -9.29
N GLY A 31 7.15 6.38 -8.34
CA GLY A 31 6.79 6.60 -6.94
C GLY A 31 7.68 7.66 -6.29
N PHE A 32 9.00 7.60 -6.52
CA PHE A 32 9.95 8.61 -6.06
C PHE A 32 9.63 10.00 -6.62
N LEU A 33 9.43 10.12 -7.93
CA LEU A 33 9.08 11.39 -8.57
C LEU A 33 7.73 11.93 -8.08
N THR A 34 6.76 11.04 -7.82
CA THR A 34 5.46 11.42 -7.24
C THR A 34 5.64 12.04 -5.86
N LEU A 35 6.40 11.39 -4.97
CA LEU A 35 6.67 11.88 -3.63
C LEU A 35 7.45 13.20 -3.65
N LEU A 36 8.47 13.30 -4.52
CA LEU A 36 9.27 14.49 -4.67
C LEU A 36 8.43 15.69 -5.15
N LEU A 37 7.64 15.50 -6.20
CA LEU A 37 6.76 16.53 -6.75
C LEU A 37 5.67 16.93 -5.74
N THR A 38 5.09 15.96 -5.05
CA THR A 38 4.10 16.21 -3.99
C THR A 38 4.72 17.04 -2.87
N GLY A 39 5.91 16.67 -2.38
CA GLY A 39 6.65 17.41 -1.37
C GLY A 39 6.96 18.85 -1.80
N ALA A 40 7.41 19.04 -3.05
CA ALA A 40 7.68 20.36 -3.60
C ALA A 40 6.41 21.23 -3.70
N LEU A 41 5.28 20.66 -4.13
CA LEU A 41 3.99 21.35 -4.20
C LEU A 41 3.44 21.71 -2.82
N MET A 42 3.55 20.80 -1.85
CA MET A 42 3.16 21.07 -0.46
C MET A 42 4.03 22.18 0.14
N TRP A 43 5.34 22.13 -0.08
CA TRP A 43 6.26 23.17 0.38
C TRP A 43 5.92 24.53 -0.24
N LEU A 44 5.71 24.58 -1.56
CA LEU A 44 5.29 25.79 -2.26
C LEU A 44 3.93 26.30 -1.77
N GLY A 45 3.00 25.39 -1.48
CA GLY A 45 1.69 25.73 -0.89
C GLY A 45 1.83 26.36 0.49
N GLN A 46 2.66 25.80 1.38
CA GLN A 46 2.94 26.38 2.70
C GLN A 46 3.63 27.75 2.58
N TRP A 47 4.58 27.89 1.67
CA TRP A 47 5.25 29.18 1.41
C TRP A 47 4.24 30.25 0.96
N MET A 48 3.35 29.91 0.03
CA MET A 48 2.27 30.78 -0.44
C MET A 48 1.27 31.14 0.66
N ALA A 49 0.98 30.21 1.58
CA ALA A 49 0.07 30.44 2.70
C ALA A 49 0.59 31.56 3.62
N ILE A 50 1.91 31.60 3.82
CA ILE A 50 2.57 32.55 4.72
C ILE A 50 2.84 33.88 4.02
N LYS A 51 3.22 33.88 2.74
CA LYS A 51 3.78 35.06 2.05
C LYS A 51 2.83 35.74 1.07
N VAL A 52 1.80 35.06 0.57
CA VAL A 52 0.98 35.55 -0.55
C VAL A 52 -0.49 35.56 -0.20
N ALA A 53 -1.15 34.39 -0.21
CA ALA A 53 -2.58 34.28 0.01
C ALA A 53 -2.98 32.84 0.32
N ALA A 54 -3.89 32.66 1.29
CA ALA A 54 -4.40 31.36 1.70
C ALA A 54 -5.10 30.60 0.55
N ILE A 55 -5.77 31.30 -0.37
CA ILE A 55 -6.45 30.68 -1.52
C ILE A 55 -5.44 30.02 -2.47
N MET A 56 -4.31 30.69 -2.76
CA MET A 56 -3.27 30.12 -3.61
C MET A 56 -2.62 28.91 -2.94
N ALA A 57 -2.42 28.95 -1.63
CA ALA A 57 -1.97 27.79 -0.87
C ALA A 57 -2.92 26.59 -0.98
N LEU A 58 -4.24 26.84 -0.89
CA LEU A 58 -5.25 25.80 -1.04
C LEU A 58 -5.17 25.14 -2.42
N VAL A 59 -5.03 25.94 -3.50
CA VAL A 59 -4.86 25.42 -4.86
C VAL A 59 -3.63 24.52 -4.97
N MET A 60 -2.50 24.94 -4.38
CA MET A 60 -1.27 24.13 -4.37
C MET A 60 -1.43 22.82 -3.57
N MET A 61 -2.15 22.85 -2.45
CA MET A 61 -2.44 21.65 -1.65
C MET A 61 -3.38 20.68 -2.38
N VAL A 62 -4.39 21.19 -3.10
CA VAL A 62 -5.26 20.38 -3.95
C VAL A 62 -4.46 19.76 -5.09
N LEU A 63 -3.58 20.54 -5.74
CA LEU A 63 -2.70 20.02 -6.79
C LEU A 63 -1.75 18.94 -6.25
N ALA A 64 -1.15 19.14 -5.07
CA ALA A 64 -0.33 18.15 -4.40
C ALA A 64 -1.11 16.85 -4.12
N PHE A 65 -2.34 16.96 -3.64
CA PHE A 65 -3.23 15.81 -3.43
C PHE A 65 -3.52 15.06 -4.73
N VAL A 66 -3.83 15.78 -5.82
CA VAL A 66 -4.08 15.18 -7.14
C VAL A 66 -2.85 14.45 -7.65
N VAL A 67 -1.67 15.07 -7.57
CA VAL A 67 -0.40 14.46 -7.98
C VAL A 67 -0.11 13.20 -7.17
N MET A 68 -0.25 13.27 -5.84
CA MET A 68 -0.02 12.15 -4.94
C MET A 68 -0.95 10.96 -5.28
N MET A 69 -2.25 11.21 -5.40
CA MET A 69 -3.24 10.18 -5.71
C MET A 69 -3.04 9.59 -7.11
N ALA A 70 -2.74 10.43 -8.11
CA ALA A 70 -2.54 9.99 -9.49
C ALA A 70 -1.26 9.18 -9.63
N GLY A 71 -0.17 9.64 -9.00
CA GLY A 71 1.11 8.97 -9.02
C GLY A 71 1.10 7.64 -8.29
N PHE A 72 0.55 7.57 -7.06
CA PHE A 72 0.38 6.28 -6.37
C PHE A 72 -0.54 5.32 -7.13
N SER A 73 -1.60 5.83 -7.76
CA SER A 73 -2.45 4.99 -8.62
C SER A 73 -1.71 4.49 -9.86
N GLY A 74 -0.85 5.31 -10.48
CA GLY A 74 -0.01 4.91 -11.60
C GLY A 74 0.98 3.82 -11.22
N VAL A 75 1.65 3.96 -10.06
CA VAL A 75 2.52 2.92 -9.47
C VAL A 75 1.72 1.64 -9.19
N GLY A 76 0.53 1.77 -8.60
CA GLY A 76 -0.41 0.68 -8.36
C GLY A 76 -0.77 -0.11 -9.60
N ILE A 77 -1.11 0.58 -10.69
CA ILE A 77 -1.45 -0.04 -11.98
C ILE A 77 -0.24 -0.74 -12.59
N MET A 78 0.95 -0.13 -12.57
CA MET A 78 2.17 -0.76 -13.08
C MET A 78 2.53 -2.04 -12.31
N LEU A 79 2.39 -2.01 -10.98
CA LEU A 79 2.64 -3.17 -10.14
C LEU A 79 1.52 -4.21 -10.26
N MET A 80 0.29 -3.80 -10.55
CA MET A 80 -0.82 -4.71 -10.84
C MET A 80 -0.60 -5.43 -12.18
N ASP A 81 -0.15 -4.72 -13.22
CA ASP A 81 0.24 -5.34 -14.50
C ASP A 81 1.35 -6.37 -14.25
N LYS A 82 2.36 -6.02 -13.45
CA LYS A 82 3.43 -6.95 -13.06
C LYS A 82 2.91 -8.16 -12.27
N ALA A 83 2.02 -7.96 -11.32
CA ALA A 83 1.41 -9.04 -10.53
C ALA A 83 0.59 -10.00 -11.41
N LYS A 84 -0.05 -9.48 -12.46
CA LYS A 84 -0.73 -10.24 -13.52
C LYS A 84 0.23 -10.87 -14.55
N ASN A 85 1.55 -10.74 -14.37
CA ASN A 85 2.58 -11.16 -15.32
C ASN A 85 2.46 -10.51 -16.72
N GLN A 86 1.94 -9.28 -16.79
CA GLN A 86 1.83 -8.47 -18.00
C GLN A 86 3.02 -7.49 -18.13
N PRO A 87 3.35 -7.03 -19.35
CA PRO A 87 4.41 -6.04 -19.53
C PRO A 87 4.07 -4.73 -18.84
N VAL A 88 5.04 -4.20 -18.08
CA VAL A 88 4.87 -2.96 -17.32
C VAL A 88 4.78 -1.76 -18.27
N ARG A 89 3.69 -0.98 -18.14
CA ARG A 89 3.42 0.22 -18.95
C ARG A 89 4.56 1.24 -18.91
N SER A 90 4.59 2.13 -19.90
CA SER A 90 5.44 3.31 -19.90
C SER A 90 4.97 4.34 -18.87
N PHE A 91 5.85 5.28 -18.49
CA PHE A 91 5.53 6.33 -17.52
C PHE A 91 4.31 7.17 -17.90
N ALA A 92 4.22 7.60 -19.17
CA ALA A 92 3.11 8.43 -19.64
C ALA A 92 1.77 7.68 -19.60
N ALA A 93 1.76 6.40 -19.99
CA ALA A 93 0.58 5.56 -19.94
C ALA A 93 0.15 5.24 -18.49
N ALA A 94 1.12 5.08 -17.58
CA ALA A 94 0.84 4.87 -16.16
C ALA A 94 0.29 6.14 -15.49
N ALA A 95 0.85 7.32 -15.79
CA ALA A 95 0.40 8.59 -15.25
C ALA A 95 -1.02 8.94 -15.71
N SER A 96 -1.34 8.74 -17.00
CA SER A 96 -2.69 8.98 -17.52
C SER A 96 -3.71 7.98 -16.96
N ALA A 97 -3.34 6.70 -16.86
CA ALA A 97 -4.20 5.69 -16.25
C ALA A 97 -4.43 5.95 -14.76
N GLY A 98 -3.40 6.40 -14.04
CA GLY A 98 -3.49 6.82 -12.65
C GLY A 98 -4.44 8.02 -12.49
N LEU A 99 -4.32 9.03 -13.36
CA LEU A 99 -5.21 10.19 -13.37
C LEU A 99 -6.68 9.81 -13.64
N LEU A 100 -6.92 8.88 -14.57
CA LEU A 100 -8.25 8.34 -14.87
C LEU A 100 -8.83 7.45 -13.75
N CYS A 101 -8.01 7.09 -12.76
CA CYS A 101 -8.46 6.38 -11.57
C CYS A 101 -8.99 7.34 -10.48
N LEU A 102 -8.58 8.62 -10.49
CA LEU A 102 -8.99 9.59 -9.46
C LEU A 102 -10.50 9.70 -9.28
N PRO A 103 -11.31 9.85 -10.35
CA PRO A 103 -12.76 9.97 -10.18
C PRO A 103 -13.36 8.77 -9.45
N LYS A 104 -12.79 7.56 -9.63
CA LYS A 104 -13.25 6.35 -8.96
C LYS A 104 -12.90 6.39 -7.47
N PHE A 105 -11.65 6.74 -7.12
CA PHE A 105 -11.25 6.90 -5.73
C PHE A 105 -12.02 8.01 -5.01
N LEU A 106 -12.26 9.14 -5.68
CA LEU A 106 -13.08 10.24 -5.15
C LEU A 106 -14.52 9.79 -4.92
N LEU A 107 -15.12 9.06 -5.85
CA LEU A 107 -16.48 8.52 -5.69
C LEU A 107 -16.56 7.56 -4.51
N ILE A 108 -15.62 6.63 -4.38
CA ILE A 108 -15.58 5.70 -3.25
C ILE A 108 -15.34 6.45 -1.94
N SER A 109 -14.40 7.37 -1.90
CA SER A 109 -14.12 8.21 -0.73
C SER A 109 -15.34 9.02 -0.31
N LEU A 110 -16.08 9.58 -1.27
CA LEU A 110 -17.34 10.30 -1.03
C LEU A 110 -18.39 9.36 -0.42
N VAL A 111 -18.61 8.19 -0.99
CA VAL A 111 -19.56 7.20 -0.45
C VAL A 111 -19.16 6.79 0.97
N MET A 112 -17.88 6.55 1.21
CA MET A 112 -17.35 6.22 2.54
C MET A 112 -17.54 7.36 3.55
N THR A 113 -17.31 8.60 3.11
CA THR A 113 -17.52 9.79 3.94
C THR A 113 -19.00 9.98 4.27
N LEU A 114 -19.91 9.78 3.31
CA LEU A 114 -21.34 9.84 3.55
C LEU A 114 -21.81 8.73 4.51
N ALA A 115 -21.28 7.52 4.38
CA ALA A 115 -21.56 6.43 5.32
C ALA A 115 -21.07 6.77 6.73
N PHE A 116 -19.87 7.34 6.86
CA PHE A 116 -19.33 7.82 8.13
C PHE A 116 -20.20 8.94 8.75
N ILE A 117 -20.58 9.94 7.97
CA ILE A 117 -21.46 11.02 8.43
C ILE A 117 -22.81 10.45 8.88
N THR A 118 -23.38 9.52 8.12
CA THR A 118 -24.65 8.84 8.48
C THR A 118 -24.52 8.14 9.82
N TYR A 119 -23.43 7.41 10.04
CA TYR A 119 -23.14 6.76 11.31
C TYR A 119 -23.04 7.78 12.46
N MET A 120 -22.32 8.89 12.24
CA MET A 120 -22.17 9.94 13.24
C MET A 120 -23.50 10.62 13.57
N ILE A 121 -24.38 10.81 12.59
CA ILE A 121 -25.73 11.33 12.81
C ILE A 121 -26.55 10.36 13.67
N VAL A 122 -26.54 9.05 13.36
CA VAL A 122 -27.25 8.04 14.16
C VAL A 122 -26.72 8.03 15.59
N ALA A 123 -25.39 8.03 15.78
CA ALA A 123 -24.78 8.09 17.10
C ALA A 123 -25.19 9.38 17.85
N ALA A 124 -25.18 10.54 17.17
CA ALA A 124 -25.60 11.81 17.75
C ALA A 124 -27.08 11.80 18.18
N ILE A 125 -27.98 11.21 17.38
CA ILE A 125 -29.40 11.06 17.74
C ILE A 125 -29.54 10.18 19.00
N VAL A 126 -28.83 9.05 19.06
CA VAL A 126 -28.84 8.17 20.22
C VAL A 126 -28.32 8.89 21.47
N TYR A 127 -27.22 9.63 21.37
CA TYR A 127 -26.71 10.44 22.48
C TYR A 127 -27.65 11.58 22.87
N PHE A 128 -28.39 12.13 21.91
CA PHE A 128 -29.42 13.13 22.19
C PHE A 128 -30.56 12.55 23.02
N VAL A 129 -31.01 11.32 22.74
CA VAL A 129 -31.98 10.59 23.58
C VAL A 129 -31.41 10.31 24.98
N CYS A 130 -30.10 10.05 25.08
CA CYS A 130 -29.42 9.89 26.38
C CYS A 130 -29.39 11.17 27.24
N LYS A 131 -29.82 12.32 26.71
CA LYS A 131 -29.92 13.57 27.46
C LYS A 131 -31.15 13.63 28.38
N ILE A 132 -32.12 12.72 28.24
CA ILE A 132 -33.34 12.68 29.07
C ILE A 132 -32.94 12.36 30.53
N PRO A 133 -33.34 13.17 31.53
CA PRO A 133 -33.00 12.91 32.93
C PRO A 133 -33.56 11.55 33.40
N PHE A 134 -32.82 10.86 34.28
CA PHE A 134 -33.09 9.49 34.78
C PHE A 134 -32.95 8.36 33.74
N VAL A 135 -33.68 8.41 32.62
CA VAL A 135 -33.69 7.35 31.59
C VAL A 135 -32.40 7.38 30.76
N GLY A 136 -31.86 8.57 30.51
CA GLY A 136 -30.73 8.76 29.63
C GLY A 136 -29.44 8.09 30.11
N GLY A 137 -29.23 8.00 31.42
CA GLY A 137 -28.09 7.26 31.99
C GLY A 137 -28.16 5.75 31.72
N ILE A 138 -29.36 5.16 31.81
CA ILE A 138 -29.58 3.74 31.54
C ILE A 138 -29.40 3.45 30.03
N VAL A 139 -29.96 4.30 29.17
CA VAL A 139 -29.79 4.16 27.72
C VAL A 139 -28.33 4.34 27.32
N ALA A 140 -27.62 5.33 27.88
CA ALA A 140 -26.21 5.57 27.59
C ALA A 140 -25.32 4.38 28.01
N PHE A 141 -25.61 3.76 29.15
CA PHE A 141 -24.87 2.60 29.66
C PHE A 141 -24.85 1.43 28.66
N VAL A 142 -25.95 1.23 27.90
CA VAL A 142 -26.06 0.16 26.89
C VAL A 142 -25.66 0.66 25.49
N ALA A 143 -26.13 1.85 25.11
CA ALA A 143 -25.96 2.37 23.76
C ALA A 143 -24.50 2.76 23.45
N HIS A 144 -23.77 3.33 24.41
CA HIS A 144 -22.40 3.77 24.18
C HIS A 144 -21.45 2.60 23.85
N PRO A 145 -21.39 1.50 24.64
CA PRO A 145 -20.59 0.33 24.27
C PRO A 145 -20.98 -0.24 22.90
N ILE A 146 -22.27 -0.31 22.58
CA ILE A 146 -22.73 -0.81 21.27
C ILE A 146 -22.21 0.08 20.13
N LEU A 147 -22.37 1.40 20.24
CA LEU A 147 -21.87 2.36 19.25
C LEU A 147 -20.33 2.30 19.14
N VAL A 148 -19.62 2.16 20.24
CA VAL A 148 -18.15 2.03 20.18
C VAL A 148 -17.74 0.73 19.49
N LEU A 149 -18.37 -0.39 19.84
CA LEU A 149 -18.07 -1.69 19.24
C LEU A 149 -18.46 -1.75 17.76
N SER A 150 -19.62 -1.20 17.36
CA SER A 150 -20.02 -1.15 15.96
C SER A 150 -19.11 -0.24 15.15
N PHE A 151 -18.72 0.92 15.69
CA PHE A 151 -17.80 1.82 15.00
C PHE A 151 -16.41 1.20 14.86
N ALA A 152 -15.90 0.55 15.92
CA ALA A 152 -14.64 -0.18 15.89
C ALA A 152 -14.66 -1.31 14.85
N ALA A 153 -15.74 -2.10 14.79
CA ALA A 153 -15.89 -3.15 13.79
C ALA A 153 -15.89 -2.60 12.36
N VAL A 154 -16.58 -1.47 12.12
CA VAL A 154 -16.56 -0.79 10.81
C VAL A 154 -15.16 -0.30 10.47
N LEU A 155 -14.47 0.38 11.39
CA LEU A 155 -13.09 0.84 11.15
C LEU A 155 -12.13 -0.31 10.87
N VAL A 156 -12.21 -1.41 11.61
CA VAL A 156 -11.39 -2.60 11.37
C VAL A 156 -11.68 -3.16 9.97
N ALA A 157 -12.94 -3.32 9.59
CA ALA A 157 -13.30 -3.78 8.25
C ALA A 157 -12.77 -2.83 7.15
N LEU A 158 -12.84 -1.52 7.38
CA LEU A 158 -12.36 -0.53 6.42
C LEU A 158 -10.84 -0.52 6.29
N ILE A 159 -10.12 -0.57 7.39
CA ILE A 159 -8.65 -0.49 7.40
C ILE A 159 -8.02 -1.80 6.91
N TRP A 160 -8.57 -2.95 7.31
CA TRP A 160 -7.93 -4.25 7.07
C TRP A 160 -8.45 -5.00 5.86
N VAL A 161 -9.65 -4.65 5.35
CA VAL A 161 -10.27 -5.39 4.24
C VAL A 161 -10.56 -4.47 3.07
N VAL A 162 -11.36 -3.41 3.30
CA VAL A 162 -11.80 -2.55 2.19
C VAL A 162 -10.63 -1.73 1.64
N GLY A 163 -9.87 -1.05 2.49
CA GLY A 163 -8.74 -0.21 2.07
C GLY A 163 -7.72 -0.98 1.21
N PRO A 164 -7.16 -2.10 1.71
CA PRO A 164 -6.12 -2.83 1.00
C PRO A 164 -6.60 -3.54 -0.27
N LEU A 165 -7.86 -3.99 -0.33
CA LEU A 165 -8.39 -4.69 -1.49
C LEU A 165 -9.02 -3.77 -2.54
N MET A 166 -9.58 -2.63 -2.13
CA MET A 166 -10.30 -1.74 -3.05
C MET A 166 -9.36 -1.08 -4.05
N ALA A 167 -8.17 -0.66 -3.59
CA ALA A 167 -7.19 -0.04 -4.49
C ALA A 167 -6.71 -1.01 -5.59
N PRO A 168 -6.26 -2.24 -5.28
CA PRO A 168 -6.04 -3.30 -6.27
C PRO A 168 -7.24 -3.58 -7.17
N ALA A 169 -8.45 -3.64 -6.61
CA ALA A 169 -9.65 -3.89 -7.41
C ALA A 169 -9.85 -2.82 -8.49
N LEU A 170 -9.68 -1.54 -8.14
CA LEU A 170 -9.74 -0.43 -9.09
C LEU A 170 -8.59 -0.45 -10.10
N TRP A 171 -7.36 -0.69 -9.66
CA TRP A 171 -6.20 -0.79 -10.56
C TRP A 171 -6.28 -1.98 -11.51
N SER A 172 -7.04 -3.02 -11.14
CA SER A 172 -7.26 -4.19 -11.99
C SER A 172 -8.08 -3.89 -13.25
N GLY A 173 -8.68 -2.70 -13.36
CA GLY A 173 -9.45 -2.22 -14.51
C GLY A 173 -10.97 -2.42 -14.39
N LEU A 174 -11.46 -2.88 -13.24
CA LEU A 174 -12.88 -3.10 -13.01
C LEU A 174 -13.66 -1.77 -12.88
N PRO A 175 -14.93 -1.73 -13.34
CA PRO A 175 -15.82 -0.62 -13.00
C PRO A 175 -16.10 -0.61 -11.49
N VAL A 176 -16.47 0.56 -10.95
CA VAL A 176 -16.62 0.75 -9.49
C VAL A 176 -17.61 -0.24 -8.87
N LYS A 177 -18.74 -0.52 -9.56
CA LYS A 177 -19.74 -1.50 -9.10
C LYS A 177 -19.14 -2.90 -8.96
N ALA A 178 -18.43 -3.37 -10.00
CA ALA A 178 -17.77 -4.67 -10.01
C ALA A 178 -16.65 -4.75 -8.96
N ALA A 179 -15.90 -3.67 -8.76
CA ALA A 179 -14.87 -3.59 -7.73
C ALA A 179 -15.47 -3.77 -6.33
N ILE A 180 -16.56 -3.06 -6.02
CA ILE A 180 -17.28 -3.19 -4.75
C ILE A 180 -17.86 -4.59 -4.57
N ALA A 181 -18.51 -5.15 -5.61
CA ALA A 181 -19.07 -6.49 -5.58
C ALA A 181 -18.00 -7.54 -5.25
N ASN A 182 -16.84 -7.47 -5.92
CA ASN A 182 -15.73 -8.38 -5.69
C ASN A 182 -15.15 -8.24 -4.29
N VAL A 183 -14.87 -7.02 -3.83
CA VAL A 183 -14.32 -6.79 -2.47
C VAL A 183 -15.30 -7.28 -1.40
N LEU A 184 -16.60 -7.04 -1.56
CA LEU A 184 -17.62 -7.54 -0.63
C LEU A 184 -17.81 -9.06 -0.69
N ALA A 185 -17.62 -9.69 -1.85
CA ALA A 185 -17.64 -11.14 -1.98
C ALA A 185 -16.42 -11.77 -1.31
N ILE A 186 -15.23 -11.20 -1.50
CA ILE A 186 -13.99 -11.58 -0.81
C ILE A 186 -14.16 -11.43 0.71
N ALA A 187 -14.63 -10.27 1.15
CA ALA A 187 -14.86 -9.97 2.57
C ALA A 187 -15.89 -10.90 3.23
N ARG A 188 -16.81 -11.51 2.48
CA ARG A 188 -17.79 -12.46 3.04
C ARG A 188 -17.31 -13.91 3.00
N LYS A 189 -16.62 -14.31 1.93
CA LYS A 189 -16.28 -15.73 1.68
C LYS A 189 -14.86 -16.10 2.11
N ARG A 190 -13.94 -15.14 2.17
CA ARG A 190 -12.50 -15.38 2.42
C ARG A 190 -11.87 -14.37 3.38
N LEU A 191 -12.65 -13.77 4.27
CA LEU A 191 -12.16 -12.76 5.21
C LEU A 191 -10.94 -13.24 6.01
N VAL A 192 -11.03 -14.44 6.57
CA VAL A 192 -9.96 -14.99 7.43
C VAL A 192 -8.67 -15.18 6.64
N GLU A 193 -8.76 -15.74 5.43
CA GLU A 193 -7.60 -15.96 4.55
C GLU A 193 -6.91 -14.64 4.19
N VAL A 194 -7.69 -13.64 3.76
CA VAL A 194 -7.16 -12.31 3.40
C VAL A 194 -6.55 -11.61 4.59
N VAL A 195 -7.25 -11.56 5.72
CA VAL A 195 -6.76 -10.87 6.93
C VAL A 195 -5.46 -11.50 7.41
N LEU A 196 -5.32 -12.84 7.38
CA LEU A 196 -4.07 -13.50 7.75
C LEU A 196 -2.91 -13.13 6.81
N MET A 197 -3.13 -13.08 5.50
CA MET A 197 -2.11 -12.66 4.53
C MET A 197 -1.74 -11.17 4.70
N GLU A 198 -2.73 -10.31 4.96
CA GLU A 198 -2.52 -8.88 5.18
C GLU A 198 -1.75 -8.62 6.48
N VAL A 199 -2.07 -9.35 7.57
CA VAL A 199 -1.31 -9.30 8.82
C VAL A 199 0.15 -9.68 8.58
N LEU A 200 0.41 -10.76 7.83
CA LEU A 200 1.77 -11.17 7.52
C LEU A 200 2.51 -10.13 6.66
N LEU A 201 1.84 -9.54 5.67
CA LEU A 201 2.39 -8.44 4.87
C LEU A 201 2.76 -7.24 5.75
N TYR A 202 1.87 -6.83 6.66
CA TYR A 202 2.13 -5.71 7.57
C TYR A 202 3.20 -6.01 8.61
N ILE A 203 3.34 -7.26 9.08
CA ILE A 203 4.48 -7.65 9.92
C ILE A 203 5.78 -7.47 9.14
N ILE A 204 5.85 -7.97 7.90
CA ILE A 204 7.04 -7.82 7.06
C ILE A 204 7.34 -6.34 6.80
N LEU A 205 6.35 -5.54 6.41
CA LEU A 205 6.50 -4.10 6.18
C LEU A 205 6.89 -3.35 7.44
N SER A 206 6.34 -3.72 8.60
CA SER A 206 6.68 -3.14 9.89
C SER A 206 8.12 -3.46 10.26
N LEU A 207 8.59 -4.70 10.07
CA LEU A 207 9.97 -5.09 10.30
C LEU A 207 10.94 -4.32 9.38
N ILE A 208 10.65 -4.25 8.08
CA ILE A 208 11.45 -3.46 7.13
C ILE A 208 11.44 -1.99 7.54
N GLY A 209 10.28 -1.44 7.88
CA GLY A 209 10.13 -0.07 8.35
C GLY A 209 10.94 0.21 9.62
N VAL A 210 10.84 -0.65 10.63
CA VAL A 210 11.63 -0.53 11.87
C VAL A 210 13.11 -0.59 11.56
N LEU A 211 13.59 -1.54 10.75
CA LEU A 211 15.01 -1.66 10.39
C LEU A 211 15.52 -0.42 9.65
N LEU A 212 14.74 0.10 8.69
CA LEU A 212 15.11 1.30 7.93
C LEU A 212 15.09 2.55 8.82
N PHE A 213 14.01 2.78 9.56
CA PHE A 213 13.85 3.99 10.38
C PHE A 213 14.70 3.96 11.66
N ALA A 214 15.03 2.80 12.23
CA ALA A 214 15.93 2.69 13.37
C ALA A 214 17.35 3.20 13.05
N GLY A 215 17.82 3.02 11.82
CA GLY A 215 19.08 3.61 11.35
C GLY A 215 18.89 5.04 10.82
N LEU A 216 17.89 5.22 9.96
CA LEU A 216 17.67 6.47 9.25
C LEU A 216 17.35 7.64 10.18
N VAL A 217 16.44 7.46 11.16
CA VAL A 217 15.99 8.55 12.02
C VAL A 217 17.12 9.09 12.90
N PRO A 218 17.89 8.26 13.66
CA PRO A 218 19.03 8.75 14.43
C PRO A 218 20.12 9.36 13.53
N ALA A 219 20.41 8.78 12.36
CA ALA A 219 21.37 9.34 11.42
C ALA A 219 20.91 10.71 10.89
N SER A 220 19.61 10.87 10.62
CA SER A 220 18.99 12.13 10.21
C SER A 220 19.22 13.20 11.29
N PHE A 221 18.85 12.92 12.54
CA PHE A 221 19.01 13.88 13.63
C PHE A 221 20.48 14.26 13.87
N SER A 222 21.37 13.27 13.94
CA SER A 222 22.79 13.49 14.23
C SER A 222 23.52 14.23 13.11
N LEU A 223 23.37 13.80 11.86
CA LEU A 223 24.08 14.40 10.73
C LEU A 223 23.49 15.75 10.32
N THR A 224 22.17 15.91 10.40
CA THR A 224 21.54 17.22 10.16
C THR A 224 21.90 18.20 11.29
N GLY A 225 21.93 17.76 12.55
CA GLY A 225 22.40 18.58 13.67
C GLY A 225 23.87 18.99 13.53
N LEU A 226 24.75 18.05 13.16
CA LEU A 226 26.15 18.33 12.87
C LEU A 226 26.30 19.31 11.70
N GLY A 227 25.56 19.09 10.60
CA GLY A 227 25.57 19.96 9.42
C GLY A 227 25.15 21.40 9.76
N ILE A 228 24.08 21.57 10.53
CA ILE A 228 23.63 22.88 11.02
C ILE A 228 24.71 23.53 11.90
N SER A 229 25.34 22.75 12.79
CA SER A 229 26.38 23.27 13.69
C SER A 229 27.64 23.77 12.99
N ILE A 230 28.07 23.08 11.92
CA ILE A 230 29.28 23.45 11.15
C ILE A 230 28.99 24.64 10.24
N MET A 231 27.80 24.69 9.65
CA MET A 231 27.42 25.74 8.69
C MET A 231 27.05 27.09 9.34
N GLY A 232 27.15 27.18 10.68
CA GLY A 232 27.10 28.44 11.42
C GLY A 232 25.73 29.13 11.45
N ASP A 233 24.63 28.39 11.26
CA ASP A 233 23.27 28.95 11.32
C ASP A 233 22.81 29.08 12.78
N SER A 234 23.30 30.13 13.46
CA SER A 234 23.03 30.42 14.87
C SER A 234 21.53 30.47 15.20
N ASN A 235 20.70 30.91 14.25
CA ASN A 235 19.24 30.92 14.40
C ASN A 235 18.66 29.50 14.41
N ALA A 236 19.14 28.61 13.54
CA ALA A 236 18.70 27.22 13.50
C ALA A 236 19.14 26.42 14.74
N MET A 237 20.35 26.67 15.25
CA MET A 237 20.85 26.02 16.48
C MET A 237 20.05 26.46 17.72
N MET A 238 19.75 27.76 17.86
CA MET A 238 18.91 28.28 18.95
C MET A 238 17.46 27.77 18.84
N ALA A 239 16.94 27.63 17.62
CA ALA A 239 15.60 27.11 17.37
C ALA A 239 15.48 25.60 17.65
N MET A 240 16.52 24.80 17.37
CA MET A 240 16.59 23.38 17.77
C MET A 240 16.71 23.22 19.29
N ALA A 241 17.53 24.05 19.95
CA ALA A 241 17.71 24.02 21.40
C ALA A 241 16.40 24.35 22.15
N MET A 242 15.63 25.33 21.65
CA MET A 242 14.31 25.68 22.19
C MET A 242 13.25 24.60 21.91
N SER A 243 13.31 23.95 20.75
CA SER A 243 12.46 22.82 20.36
C SER A 243 12.72 21.57 21.22
N GLY A 244 13.96 21.34 21.66
CA GLY A 244 14.34 20.18 22.47
C GLY A 244 13.89 20.22 23.94
N MET A 245 13.45 21.38 24.44
CA MET A 245 13.08 21.58 25.85
C MET A 245 11.55 21.49 26.08
N GLY A 246 10.75 21.41 25.02
CA GLY A 246 9.29 21.39 25.07
C GLY A 246 8.70 20.23 24.27
N ARG A 247 7.86 19.43 24.93
CA ARG A 247 7.16 18.26 24.39
C ARG A 247 6.21 18.64 23.25
N GLY A 248 6.69 18.78 22.01
CA GLY A 248 5.83 18.86 20.84
C GLY A 248 6.44 19.51 19.60
N GLY A 249 6.90 18.68 18.66
CA GLY A 249 6.98 18.99 17.22
C GLY A 249 7.92 20.12 16.78
N MET A 250 8.34 20.05 15.52
CA MET A 250 9.10 21.14 14.89
C MET A 250 8.16 22.35 14.71
N SER A 251 8.28 23.35 15.58
CA SER A 251 7.40 24.53 15.56
C SER A 251 7.59 25.34 14.26
N PRO A 252 6.52 25.86 13.62
CA PRO A 252 6.61 26.71 12.41
C PRO A 252 7.57 27.89 12.55
N MET A 253 7.78 28.36 13.78
CA MET A 253 8.70 29.45 14.11
C MET A 253 10.18 29.07 13.94
N VAL A 254 10.53 27.79 14.16
CA VAL A 254 11.87 27.23 13.90
C VAL A 254 12.16 27.22 12.40
N MET A 255 11.14 26.96 11.58
CA MET A 255 11.27 26.96 10.13
C MET A 255 11.43 28.37 9.53
N MET A 256 10.84 29.41 10.15
CA MET A 256 10.92 30.78 9.63
C MET A 256 12.27 31.47 9.87
N GLY A 257 13.10 30.99 10.80
CA GLY A 257 14.42 31.56 11.11
C GLY A 257 15.61 30.85 10.44
N ALA A 258 15.38 29.76 9.71
CA ALA A 258 16.42 28.92 9.13
C ALA A 258 17.02 29.54 7.85
N GLY A 259 18.35 29.64 7.79
CA GLY A 259 19.11 30.08 6.62
C GLY A 259 19.12 29.06 5.49
N GLY A 260 19.59 29.48 4.30
CA GLY A 260 19.58 28.65 3.07
C GLY A 260 20.30 27.30 3.21
N ASN A 261 21.36 27.24 4.02
CA ASN A 261 22.11 26.01 4.31
C ASN A 261 21.27 24.98 5.07
N THR A 262 20.51 25.42 6.08
CA THR A 262 19.59 24.57 6.85
C THR A 262 18.45 24.04 5.97
N TRP A 263 17.93 24.88 5.07
CA TRP A 263 16.95 24.45 4.07
C TRP A 263 17.51 23.42 3.08
N GLY A 264 18.76 23.57 2.65
CA GLY A 264 19.44 22.60 1.80
C GLY A 264 19.59 21.23 2.47
N LEU A 265 19.98 21.20 3.75
CA LEU A 265 20.06 19.97 4.54
C LEU A 265 18.70 19.28 4.71
N MET A 266 17.65 20.06 5.02
CA MET A 266 16.29 19.52 5.16
C MET A 266 15.71 19.03 3.83
N ALA A 267 15.98 19.72 2.73
CA ALA A 267 15.56 19.29 1.40
C ALA A 267 16.26 17.99 0.99
N GLY A 268 17.58 17.88 1.21
CA GLY A 268 18.34 16.66 0.97
C GLY A 268 17.82 15.49 1.81
N LEU A 269 17.47 15.74 3.07
CA LEU A 269 16.82 14.76 3.93
C LEU A 269 15.44 14.35 3.37
N GLY A 270 14.63 15.30 2.94
CA GLY A 270 13.33 15.05 2.30
C GLY A 270 13.43 14.14 1.08
N VAL A 271 14.45 14.34 0.22
CA VAL A 271 14.72 13.46 -0.93
C VAL A 271 15.02 12.03 -0.47
N LEU A 272 15.83 11.86 0.57
CA LEU A 272 16.13 10.54 1.13
C LEU A 272 14.87 9.84 1.66
N TYR A 273 14.00 10.56 2.38
CA TYR A 273 12.69 10.04 2.81
C TYR A 273 11.77 9.71 1.62
N CYS A 274 11.85 10.43 0.50
CA CYS A 274 11.11 10.08 -0.71
C CYS A 274 11.59 8.75 -1.30
N VAL A 275 12.90 8.49 -1.31
CA VAL A 275 13.45 7.20 -1.78
C VAL A 275 12.97 6.05 -0.88
N VAL A 276 13.13 6.20 0.43
CA VAL A 276 12.72 5.19 1.41
C VAL A 276 11.22 4.96 1.39
N GLY A 277 10.43 6.04 1.32
CA GLY A 277 8.98 5.98 1.20
C GLY A 277 8.51 5.30 -0.08
N ALA A 278 9.17 5.57 -1.21
CA ALA A 278 8.87 4.90 -2.48
C ALA A 278 9.13 3.39 -2.40
N LEU A 279 10.26 2.97 -1.82
CA LEU A 279 10.60 1.56 -1.63
C LEU A 279 9.56 0.83 -0.77
N LEU A 280 9.22 1.40 0.40
CA LEU A 280 8.23 0.82 1.31
C LEU A 280 6.85 0.73 0.67
N THR A 281 6.41 1.81 0.02
CA THR A 281 5.09 1.85 -0.63
C THR A 281 5.01 0.86 -1.79
N GLN A 282 6.11 0.65 -2.53
CA GLN A 282 6.16 -0.31 -3.63
C GLN A 282 6.03 -1.75 -3.17
N VAL A 283 6.71 -2.14 -2.08
CA VAL A 283 6.53 -3.48 -1.48
C VAL A 283 5.08 -3.65 -1.00
N ALA A 284 4.53 -2.64 -0.34
CA ALA A 284 3.16 -2.67 0.15
C ALA A 284 2.14 -2.84 -0.99
N ILE A 285 2.24 -2.01 -2.03
CA ILE A 285 1.34 -2.05 -3.19
C ILE A 285 1.46 -3.39 -3.94
N MET A 286 2.67 -3.90 -4.14
CA MET A 286 2.85 -5.21 -4.77
C MET A 286 2.21 -6.33 -3.93
N GLY A 287 2.43 -6.32 -2.61
CA GLY A 287 1.83 -7.28 -1.69
C GLY A 287 0.30 -7.26 -1.76
N MET A 288 -0.31 -6.07 -1.66
CA MET A 288 -1.78 -5.90 -1.75
C MET A 288 -2.33 -6.39 -3.10
N ASN A 289 -1.64 -6.14 -4.21
CA ASN A 289 -2.05 -6.61 -5.53
C ASN A 289 -2.06 -8.14 -5.62
N LEU A 290 -1.01 -8.80 -5.09
CA LEU A 290 -0.91 -10.26 -5.08
C LEU A 290 -1.98 -10.90 -4.18
N ILE A 291 -2.21 -10.34 -2.99
CA ILE A 291 -3.26 -10.79 -2.06
C ILE A 291 -4.63 -10.66 -2.72
N TYR A 292 -4.92 -9.54 -3.37
CA TYR A 292 -6.17 -9.34 -4.10
C TYR A 292 -6.38 -10.37 -5.21
N LEU A 293 -5.37 -10.60 -6.07
CA LEU A 293 -5.48 -11.58 -7.16
C LEU A 293 -5.67 -13.00 -6.63
N GLN A 294 -4.96 -13.37 -5.56
CA GLN A 294 -5.10 -14.67 -4.90
C GLN A 294 -6.50 -14.85 -4.28
N ALA A 295 -7.00 -13.82 -3.60
CA ALA A 295 -8.34 -13.85 -3.01
C ALA A 295 -9.45 -13.96 -4.07
N ARG A 296 -9.19 -13.45 -5.28
CA ARG A 296 -10.14 -13.46 -6.41
C ARG A 296 -10.11 -14.74 -7.25
N GLU A 297 -9.02 -15.52 -7.20
CA GLU A 297 -8.78 -16.70 -8.07
C GLU A 297 -9.93 -17.73 -8.07
N ASN A 298 -10.74 -17.75 -7.01
CA ASN A 298 -11.86 -18.69 -6.85
C ASN A 298 -13.22 -18.01 -6.66
N LEU A 299 -13.38 -16.77 -7.10
CA LEU A 299 -14.65 -16.05 -7.06
C LEU A 299 -15.20 -15.85 -8.47
N ASN A 300 -16.41 -16.35 -8.71
CA ASN A 300 -17.14 -16.06 -9.93
C ASN A 300 -17.65 -14.61 -9.87
N PRO A 301 -17.20 -13.71 -10.77
CA PRO A 301 -17.56 -12.30 -10.73
C PRO A 301 -19.06 -12.06 -10.97
N ALA A 302 -19.73 -12.91 -11.76
CA ALA A 302 -21.17 -12.81 -12.01
C ALA A 302 -21.99 -13.03 -10.74
N ASP A 303 -21.60 -14.01 -9.92
CA ASP A 303 -22.27 -14.30 -8.65
C ASP A 303 -22.08 -13.18 -7.62
N ALA A 304 -20.92 -12.51 -7.65
CA ALA A 304 -20.61 -11.39 -6.77
C ALA A 304 -21.44 -10.14 -7.10
N GLU A 305 -21.62 -9.85 -8.39
CA GLU A 305 -22.44 -8.72 -8.86
C GLU A 305 -23.93 -8.96 -8.60
N GLY A 306 -24.44 -10.16 -8.88
CA GLY A 306 -25.83 -10.53 -8.59
C GLY A 306 -26.15 -10.39 -7.10
N ALA A 307 -25.28 -10.90 -6.23
CA ALA A 307 -25.46 -10.77 -4.78
C ALA A 307 -25.38 -9.31 -4.26
N LEU A 308 -24.73 -8.40 -5.00
CA LEU A 308 -24.71 -6.98 -4.67
C LEU A 308 -26.00 -6.30 -5.14
N ASP A 309 -26.52 -6.67 -6.32
CA ASP A 309 -27.78 -6.15 -6.84
C ASP A 309 -28.96 -6.55 -5.96
N ASP A 310 -28.98 -7.81 -5.49
CA ASP A 310 -29.98 -8.29 -4.52
C ASP A 310 -29.91 -7.47 -3.21
N PHE A 311 -28.70 -7.28 -2.67
CA PHE A 311 -28.50 -6.49 -1.45
C PHE A 311 -28.94 -5.03 -1.62
N MET A 312 -28.63 -4.40 -2.76
CA MET A 312 -29.09 -3.03 -3.06
C MET A 312 -30.60 -2.97 -3.23
N GLY A 313 -31.22 -4.01 -3.82
CA GLY A 313 -32.66 -4.16 -3.92
C GLY A 313 -33.31 -4.22 -2.54
N ASP A 314 -32.79 -5.08 -1.66
CA ASP A 314 -33.25 -5.22 -0.28
C ASP A 314 -33.09 -3.93 0.52
N MET A 315 -31.97 -3.22 0.36
CA MET A 315 -31.73 -1.94 1.03
C MET A 315 -32.68 -0.85 0.54
N ARG A 316 -32.98 -0.77 -0.77
CA ARG A 316 -33.98 0.15 -1.30
C ARG A 316 -35.37 -0.16 -0.76
N LYS A 317 -35.73 -1.44 -0.69
CA LYS A 317 -37.00 -1.89 -0.12
C LYS A 317 -37.11 -1.49 1.36
N LYS A 318 -36.09 -1.79 2.17
CA LYS A 318 -36.05 -1.40 3.59
C LYS A 318 -36.04 0.10 3.80
N ALA A 319 -35.37 0.87 2.94
CA ALA A 319 -35.39 2.32 3.00
C ALA A 319 -36.78 2.89 2.65
N ALA A 320 -37.49 2.29 1.69
CA ALA A 320 -38.87 2.64 1.37
C ALA A 320 -39.80 2.33 2.55
N GLU A 321 -39.71 1.12 3.11
CA GLU A 321 -40.48 0.71 4.30
C GLU A 321 -40.21 1.62 5.50
N ALA A 322 -38.95 1.96 5.79
CA ALA A 322 -38.59 2.87 6.88
C ALA A 322 -39.09 4.30 6.64
N LYS A 323 -39.07 4.77 5.39
CA LYS A 323 -39.65 6.07 5.00
C LYS A 323 -41.16 6.08 5.19
N ASP A 324 -41.84 5.01 4.80
CA ASP A 324 -43.29 4.89 4.96
C ASP A 324 -43.69 4.80 6.44
N LEU A 325 -42.95 4.03 7.25
CA LEU A 325 -43.13 3.98 8.70
C LEU A 325 -42.88 5.34 9.37
N ALA A 326 -41.84 6.08 8.96
CA ALA A 326 -41.59 7.42 9.47
C ALA A 326 -42.69 8.42 9.07
N ARG A 327 -43.23 8.29 7.85
CA ARG A 327 -44.35 9.11 7.37
C ARG A 327 -45.64 8.79 8.12
N GLN A 328 -45.92 7.52 8.36
CA GLN A 328 -47.06 7.07 9.17
C GLN A 328 -46.93 7.56 10.61
N ALA A 329 -45.78 7.40 11.26
CA ALA A 329 -45.55 7.90 12.61
C ALA A 329 -45.68 9.42 12.72
N ALA A 330 -45.25 10.17 11.70
CA ALA A 330 -45.43 11.63 11.66
C ALA A 330 -46.91 12.01 11.48
N GLN A 331 -47.67 11.26 10.67
CA GLN A 331 -49.11 11.46 10.48
C GLN A 331 -49.91 11.08 11.73
N ASP A 332 -49.56 9.99 12.40
CA ASP A 332 -50.18 9.56 13.66
C ASP A 332 -49.94 10.57 14.78
N MET A 333 -48.72 11.12 14.87
CA MET A 333 -48.39 12.17 15.84
C MET A 333 -49.13 13.49 15.53
N ALA A 334 -49.34 13.81 14.26
CA ALA A 334 -50.15 14.96 13.86
C ALA A 334 -51.64 14.74 14.18
N ALA A 335 -52.19 13.56 13.84
CA ALA A 335 -53.58 13.21 14.13
C ALA A 335 -53.86 13.12 15.64
N LYS A 336 -52.88 12.68 16.45
CA LYS A 336 -52.98 12.65 17.91
C LYS A 336 -52.90 14.04 18.54
N LYS A 337 -52.23 14.98 17.88
CA LYS A 337 -52.22 16.40 18.26
C LYS A 337 -53.57 17.06 17.94
N ASP A 338 -54.09 16.81 16.74
CA ASP A 338 -55.40 17.34 16.32
C ASP A 338 -56.57 16.75 17.12
N SER A 339 -56.46 15.50 17.62
CA SER A 339 -57.46 14.89 18.51
C SER A 339 -57.29 15.24 19.99
N SER A 340 -56.11 15.69 20.42
CA SER A 340 -55.90 16.23 21.78
C SER A 340 -56.42 17.67 21.91
N ASP A 341 -56.55 18.40 20.80
CA ASP A 341 -57.17 19.73 20.75
C ASP A 341 -58.71 19.66 20.63
N ALA A 342 -59.30 18.45 20.56
CA ALA A 342 -60.73 18.23 20.42
C ALA A 342 -61.34 17.46 21.62
N ALA A 343 -61.57 18.17 22.74
CA ALA A 343 -62.59 17.81 23.74
C ALA A 343 -63.32 19.09 24.24
N PRO A 344 -64.60 19.00 24.64
CA PRO A 344 -65.59 20.04 24.34
C PRO A 344 -65.83 21.06 25.47
N GLY A 345 -66.01 22.33 25.12
CA GLY A 345 -66.49 23.35 26.05
C GLY A 345 -66.67 24.74 25.45
N SER A 346 -67.94 25.10 25.18
CA SER A 346 -68.52 26.44 25.02
C SER A 346 -68.23 27.29 23.75
N THR A 347 -69.29 27.45 22.96
CA THR A 347 -69.57 28.41 21.87
C THR A 347 -70.09 29.76 22.46
N PRO A 348 -70.35 30.84 21.68
CA PRO A 348 -69.51 31.61 20.74
C PRO A 348 -69.53 33.13 21.02
N ALA A 349 -68.56 33.86 20.48
CA ALA A 349 -68.69 35.25 19.98
C ALA A 349 -67.38 35.57 19.24
N GLY A 350 -67.29 36.14 18.05
CA GLY A 350 -68.23 36.68 17.09
C GLY A 350 -67.36 37.33 16.00
N TYR A 351 -67.97 37.57 14.83
CA TYR A 351 -67.51 38.51 13.80
C TYR A 351 -66.43 38.04 12.79
N GLN A 352 -66.78 38.25 11.51
CA GLN A 352 -66.09 37.84 10.29
C GLN A 352 -64.87 38.72 9.93
N PRO A 353 -63.95 38.19 9.12
CA PRO A 353 -62.78 38.91 8.61
C PRO A 353 -63.06 39.65 7.29
N THR A 354 -62.44 40.82 7.15
CA THR A 354 -62.21 41.49 5.86
C THR A 354 -61.00 40.88 5.16
N SER A 355 -61.18 40.56 3.88
CA SER A 355 -60.18 40.00 2.97
C SER A 355 -59.26 41.07 2.37
N GLU A 356 -57.96 40.80 2.31
CA GLU A 356 -57.00 41.52 1.46
C GLU A 356 -56.22 40.52 0.59
N GLN A 357 -56.48 40.63 -0.71
CA GLN A 357 -55.66 40.36 -1.89
C GLN A 357 -54.44 39.41 -1.79
N SER A 358 -54.41 38.39 -2.67
CA SER A 358 -53.36 38.26 -3.70
C SER A 358 -53.65 37.14 -4.72
N GLN A 359 -53.44 37.51 -5.99
CA GLN A 359 -53.43 36.77 -7.26
C GLN A 359 -52.41 35.60 -7.31
N PRO A 360 -52.42 34.65 -8.31
CA PRO A 360 -52.41 34.97 -9.74
C PRO A 360 -53.23 34.10 -10.71
N SER A 361 -53.29 34.67 -11.91
CA SER A 361 -53.86 34.25 -13.18
C SER A 361 -53.11 33.09 -13.86
N VAL A 362 -53.77 32.44 -14.82
CA VAL A 362 -53.37 32.34 -16.26
C VAL A 362 -54.07 31.14 -16.94
N TYR A 363 -54.86 31.46 -17.97
CA TYR A 363 -55.20 30.72 -19.23
C TYR A 363 -55.73 29.27 -19.15
N GLY A 364 -56.74 28.85 -19.92
CA GLY A 364 -57.47 29.51 -21.00
C GLY A 364 -58.55 28.60 -21.63
N ALA A 365 -59.58 29.26 -22.14
CA ALA A 365 -60.45 28.96 -23.27
C ALA A 365 -61.31 27.67 -23.34
N ALA A 366 -62.61 27.95 -23.57
CA ALA A 366 -63.55 27.30 -24.48
C ALA A 366 -64.45 26.18 -23.94
N ALA A 367 -65.64 26.57 -23.46
CA ALA A 367 -66.92 25.95 -23.83
C ALA A 367 -68.07 26.84 -23.33
N ALA A 368 -68.74 27.56 -24.24
CA ALA A 368 -70.01 28.21 -23.95
C ALA A 368 -71.11 27.44 -24.70
N GLY A 369 -71.87 26.67 -23.93
CA GLY A 369 -73.09 26.01 -24.37
C GLY A 369 -74.13 26.10 -23.25
N VAL A 370 -75.31 26.53 -23.66
CA VAL A 370 -76.66 26.34 -23.10
C VAL A 370 -77.14 27.10 -21.85
N ALA A 371 -78.24 27.82 -22.13
CA ALA A 371 -79.53 27.87 -21.43
C ALA A 371 -79.78 29.02 -20.44
N GLY A 372 -80.92 29.70 -20.64
CA GLY A 372 -81.45 30.68 -19.70
C GLY A 372 -82.61 31.51 -20.25
N VAL A 373 -83.80 30.92 -20.18
CA VAL A 373 -85.16 31.47 -20.30
C VAL A 373 -85.34 32.91 -19.74
N ALA A 374 -86.16 33.74 -20.43
CA ALA A 374 -87.35 34.44 -19.89
C ALA A 374 -87.59 35.89 -20.37
N SER A 375 -88.79 36.10 -20.91
CA SER A 375 -89.72 37.24 -20.67
C SER A 375 -89.60 38.58 -21.40
N GLY A 376 -90.78 39.05 -21.87
CA GLY A 376 -91.19 40.46 -22.02
C GLY A 376 -91.54 40.88 -23.45
N SER A 377 -92.84 40.88 -23.85
CA SER A 377 -93.74 42.06 -23.98
C SER A 377 -93.35 42.99 -25.16
N THR A 378 -94.19 43.37 -26.14
CA THR A 378 -95.48 44.11 -26.08
C THR A 378 -96.10 44.28 -27.50
N ASN A 379 -97.43 44.44 -27.58
CA ASN A 379 -98.25 45.29 -28.49
C ASN A 379 -98.28 44.99 -30.01
N ALA A 380 -99.35 45.17 -30.81
CA ALA A 380 -100.73 45.66 -30.73
C ALA A 380 -101.44 45.19 -32.05
N SER A 381 -102.66 44.61 -32.04
CA SER A 381 -103.99 45.24 -32.32
C SER A 381 -104.25 45.65 -33.80
N PRO A 382 -105.52 45.88 -34.25
CA PRO A 382 -106.42 44.87 -34.81
C PRO A 382 -107.02 45.27 -36.18
N SER A 383 -107.89 44.45 -36.78
CA SER A 383 -109.04 44.94 -37.59
C SER A 383 -110.11 43.84 -37.79
N ALA A 384 -111.36 44.28 -37.59
CA ALA A 384 -112.62 43.59 -37.86
C ALA A 384 -112.74 43.19 -39.34
N ASP A 385 -113.62 42.29 -39.77
CA ASP A 385 -115.07 42.46 -39.73
C ASP A 385 -115.73 41.23 -40.41
N GLN A 386 -117.03 41.05 -40.17
CA GLN A 386 -118.01 40.34 -41.00
C GLN A 386 -118.40 38.86 -40.70
N THR A 387 -119.56 38.78 -40.04
CA THR A 387 -120.82 38.19 -40.55
C THR A 387 -120.93 36.66 -40.66
N THR A 388 -121.57 36.11 -39.63
CA THR A 388 -122.58 35.03 -39.65
C THR A 388 -123.06 34.57 -41.04
N SER A 389 -122.55 33.42 -41.52
CA SER A 389 -123.22 32.47 -42.44
C SER A 389 -122.36 31.19 -42.66
N HIS A 390 -121.73 30.61 -41.62
CA HIS A 390 -120.75 29.52 -41.82
C HIS A 390 -120.76 28.39 -40.77
N GLU A 391 -121.84 28.20 -40.00
CA GLU A 391 -121.87 27.21 -38.90
C GLU A 391 -122.02 25.74 -39.33
N THR A 392 -122.36 25.46 -40.58
CA THR A 392 -122.44 24.07 -41.12
C THR A 392 -121.22 23.67 -41.96
N LEU A 393 -120.55 24.61 -42.63
CA LEU A 393 -119.30 24.35 -43.39
C LEU A 393 -118.04 24.28 -42.50
N THR A 394 -118.05 24.94 -41.34
CA THR A 394 -116.92 24.92 -40.40
C THR A 394 -116.79 23.61 -39.62
N ARG A 395 -117.87 22.85 -39.40
CA ARG A 395 -117.79 21.52 -38.77
C ARG A 395 -117.17 20.45 -39.67
N GLU A 396 -117.46 20.46 -40.97
CA GLU A 396 -116.81 19.55 -41.93
C GLU A 396 -115.35 19.94 -42.18
N GLN A 397 -115.03 21.23 -42.28
CA GLN A 397 -113.64 21.69 -42.40
C GLN A 397 -112.82 21.45 -41.13
N ALA A 398 -113.39 21.59 -39.94
CA ALA A 398 -112.73 21.26 -38.67
C ALA A 398 -112.50 19.74 -38.53
N GLN A 399 -113.45 18.89 -38.93
CA GLN A 399 -113.29 17.44 -38.93
C GLN A 399 -112.27 16.96 -39.98
N ALA A 400 -112.21 17.61 -41.15
CA ALA A 400 -111.20 17.34 -42.16
C ALA A 400 -109.79 17.78 -41.70
N ALA A 401 -109.68 18.94 -41.03
CA ALA A 401 -108.44 19.42 -40.46
C ALA A 401 -107.94 18.54 -39.30
N GLU A 402 -108.84 18.05 -38.45
CA GLU A 402 -108.50 17.13 -37.36
C GLU A 402 -108.05 15.76 -37.91
N LYS A 403 -108.74 15.20 -38.91
CA LYS A 403 -108.29 13.98 -39.59
C LYS A 403 -106.93 14.16 -40.28
N ALA A 404 -106.69 15.31 -40.91
CA ALA A 404 -105.39 15.63 -41.51
C ALA A 404 -104.29 15.77 -40.45
N ARG A 405 -104.59 16.32 -39.27
CA ARG A 405 -103.64 16.42 -38.15
C ARG A 405 -103.31 15.04 -37.59
N ILE A 406 -104.31 14.17 -37.41
CA ILE A 406 -104.10 12.79 -36.93
C ILE A 406 -103.29 11.99 -37.96
N ALA A 407 -103.60 12.11 -39.25
CA ALA A 407 -102.81 11.46 -40.31
C ALA A 407 -101.37 11.97 -40.36
N ALA A 408 -101.15 13.28 -40.22
CA ALA A 408 -99.81 13.87 -40.16
C ALA A 408 -99.03 13.46 -38.91
N GLU A 409 -99.71 13.28 -37.77
CA GLU A 409 -99.11 12.82 -36.52
C GLU A 409 -98.75 11.32 -36.61
N GLU A 410 -99.59 10.50 -37.24
CA GLU A 410 -99.29 9.09 -37.51
C GLU A 410 -98.11 8.95 -38.49
N GLU A 411 -98.05 9.78 -39.54
CA GLU A 411 -96.93 9.79 -40.48
C GLU A 411 -95.64 10.29 -39.83
N ALA A 412 -95.71 11.31 -38.98
CA ALA A 412 -94.57 11.76 -38.19
C ALA A 412 -94.10 10.70 -37.18
N ALA A 413 -95.01 9.91 -36.60
CA ALA A 413 -94.67 8.80 -35.71
C ALA A 413 -93.99 7.65 -36.47
N ARG A 414 -94.46 7.34 -37.69
CA ARG A 414 -93.80 6.37 -38.58
C ARG A 414 -92.39 6.83 -38.95
N GLN A 415 -92.24 8.08 -39.37
CA GLN A 415 -90.93 8.65 -39.71
C GLN A 415 -89.95 8.65 -38.53
N ARG A 416 -90.43 8.94 -37.30
CA ARG A 416 -89.60 8.85 -36.09
C ARG A 416 -89.15 7.41 -35.80
N THR A 417 -90.06 6.45 -35.98
CA THR A 417 -89.76 5.03 -35.76
C THR A 417 -88.75 4.53 -36.81
N GLU A 418 -88.91 4.91 -38.08
CA GLU A 418 -87.97 4.58 -39.15
C GLU A 418 -86.60 5.24 -38.95
N ALA A 419 -86.58 6.51 -38.53
CA ALA A 419 -85.33 7.22 -38.21
C ALA A 419 -84.61 6.58 -37.00
N GLU A 420 -85.35 6.13 -35.99
CA GLU A 420 -84.77 5.43 -34.83
C GLU A 420 -84.23 4.06 -35.21
N VAL A 421 -84.95 3.28 -36.03
CA VAL A 421 -84.47 1.99 -36.56
C VAL A 421 -83.21 2.19 -37.42
N ALA A 422 -83.18 3.22 -38.27
CA ALA A 422 -82.00 3.57 -39.07
C ALA A 422 -80.80 3.96 -38.19
N ARG A 423 -81.03 4.73 -37.13
CA ARG A 423 -79.98 5.10 -36.16
C ARG A 423 -79.42 3.87 -35.46
N VAL A 424 -80.27 3.00 -34.94
CA VAL A 424 -79.84 1.77 -34.24
C VAL A 424 -79.06 0.85 -35.18
N ARG A 425 -79.47 0.74 -36.44
CA ARG A 425 -78.73 -0.03 -37.45
C ARG A 425 -77.35 0.57 -37.73
N ALA A 426 -77.27 1.89 -37.89
CA ALA A 426 -76.00 2.58 -38.10
C ALA A 426 -75.05 2.44 -36.89
N GLU A 427 -75.59 2.52 -35.66
CA GLU A 427 -74.82 2.29 -34.43
C GLU A 427 -74.32 0.84 -34.33
N ALA A 428 -75.14 -0.14 -34.70
CA ALA A 428 -74.74 -1.55 -34.72
C ALA A 428 -73.66 -1.84 -35.78
N GLU A 429 -73.74 -1.24 -36.97
CA GLU A 429 -72.73 -1.36 -38.01
C GLU A 429 -71.42 -0.67 -37.59
N ALA A 430 -71.49 0.51 -36.98
CA ALA A 430 -70.32 1.21 -36.43
C ALA A 430 -69.65 0.41 -35.29
N ALA A 431 -70.44 -0.24 -34.43
CA ALA A 431 -69.91 -1.10 -33.36
C ALA A 431 -69.18 -2.33 -33.93
N ARG A 432 -69.70 -2.96 -34.99
CA ARG A 432 -69.03 -4.07 -35.69
C ARG A 432 -67.71 -3.63 -36.31
N GLN A 433 -67.69 -2.50 -37.02
CA GLN A 433 -66.45 -1.97 -37.61
C GLN A 433 -65.38 -1.66 -36.55
N ARG A 434 -65.78 -1.14 -35.38
CA ARG A 434 -64.85 -0.92 -34.26
C ARG A 434 -64.32 -2.23 -33.69
N ALA A 435 -65.17 -3.26 -33.55
CA ALA A 435 -64.73 -4.57 -33.10
C ALA A 435 -63.73 -5.22 -34.07
N ASP A 436 -64.00 -5.14 -35.37
CA ASP A 436 -63.10 -5.66 -36.41
C ASP A 436 -61.76 -4.90 -36.45
N ALA A 437 -61.80 -3.57 -36.28
CA ALA A 437 -60.58 -2.75 -36.20
C ALA A 437 -59.71 -3.11 -34.98
N LEU A 438 -60.33 -3.31 -33.82
CA LEU A 438 -59.62 -3.73 -32.60
C LEU A 438 -59.03 -5.14 -32.75
N ALA A 439 -59.78 -6.07 -33.37
CA ALA A 439 -59.29 -7.41 -33.65
C ALA A 439 -58.09 -7.41 -34.61
N ALA A 440 -58.13 -6.56 -35.66
CA ALA A 440 -57.02 -6.38 -36.59
C ALA A 440 -55.78 -5.76 -35.91
N GLU A 441 -55.98 -4.76 -35.05
CA GLU A 441 -54.89 -4.16 -34.27
C GLU A 441 -54.25 -5.18 -33.32
N GLN A 442 -55.06 -5.99 -32.63
CA GLN A 442 -54.54 -7.02 -31.74
C GLN A 442 -53.76 -8.10 -32.50
N ALA A 443 -54.27 -8.56 -33.65
CA ALA A 443 -53.54 -9.49 -34.51
C ALA A 443 -52.21 -8.91 -35.03
N ALA A 444 -52.15 -7.61 -35.31
CA ALA A 444 -50.89 -6.94 -35.69
C ALA A 444 -49.89 -6.87 -34.52
N ARG A 445 -50.37 -6.58 -33.30
CA ARG A 445 -49.54 -6.58 -32.08
C ARG A 445 -48.99 -7.97 -31.78
N ASP A 446 -49.80 -9.01 -31.92
CA ASP A 446 -49.38 -10.40 -31.67
C ASP A 446 -48.31 -10.85 -32.68
N ARG A 447 -48.43 -10.46 -33.95
CA ARG A 447 -47.39 -10.70 -34.97
C ARG A 447 -46.09 -9.97 -34.65
N ALA A 448 -46.18 -8.69 -34.29
CA ALA A 448 -45.00 -7.92 -33.90
C ALA A 448 -44.31 -8.50 -32.66
N ALA A 449 -45.08 -8.99 -31.68
CA ALA A 449 -44.55 -9.66 -30.50
C ALA A 449 -43.83 -10.97 -30.85
N ALA A 450 -44.42 -11.79 -31.74
CA ALA A 450 -43.80 -13.03 -32.21
C ALA A 450 -42.49 -12.78 -32.99
N GLU A 451 -42.46 -11.76 -33.85
CA GLU A 451 -41.25 -11.36 -34.58
C GLU A 451 -40.16 -10.85 -33.63
N ALA A 452 -40.53 -10.07 -32.62
CA ALA A 452 -39.60 -9.60 -31.60
C ALA A 452 -39.01 -10.76 -30.78
N GLU A 453 -39.82 -11.75 -30.42
CA GLU A 453 -39.36 -12.95 -29.72
C GLU A 453 -38.40 -13.78 -30.59
N ALA A 454 -38.73 -13.97 -31.87
CA ALA A 454 -37.86 -14.67 -32.81
C ALA A 454 -36.51 -13.95 -32.99
N ALA A 455 -36.52 -12.62 -33.11
CA ALA A 455 -35.30 -11.81 -33.18
C ALA A 455 -34.47 -11.89 -31.89
N ALA A 456 -35.13 -11.94 -30.72
CA ALA A 456 -34.45 -12.10 -29.43
C ALA A 456 -33.78 -13.47 -29.32
N ARG A 457 -34.44 -14.54 -29.76
CA ARG A 457 -33.87 -15.90 -29.80
C ARG A 457 -32.66 -15.98 -30.72
N ALA A 458 -32.73 -15.39 -31.92
CA ALA A 458 -31.60 -15.36 -32.84
C ALA A 458 -30.37 -14.63 -32.26
N ARG A 459 -30.59 -13.49 -31.59
CA ARG A 459 -29.50 -12.76 -30.91
C ARG A 459 -28.90 -13.56 -29.75
N ALA A 460 -29.73 -14.29 -29.00
CA ALA A 460 -29.26 -15.14 -27.92
C ALA A 460 -28.41 -16.31 -28.43
N GLU A 461 -28.79 -16.92 -29.55
CA GLU A 461 -28.01 -17.98 -30.21
C GLU A 461 -26.67 -17.47 -30.75
N GLU A 462 -26.65 -16.28 -31.35
CA GLU A 462 -25.41 -15.62 -31.83
C GLU A 462 -24.47 -15.31 -30.65
N GLN A 463 -25.01 -14.78 -29.55
CA GLN A 463 -24.25 -14.54 -28.32
C GLN A 463 -23.68 -15.83 -27.72
N ALA A 464 -24.48 -16.90 -27.68
CA ALA A 464 -24.02 -18.20 -27.19
C ALA A 464 -22.94 -18.81 -28.10
N ALA A 465 -23.03 -18.61 -29.42
CA ALA A 465 -22.00 -19.03 -30.37
C ALA A 465 -20.70 -18.23 -30.20
N ALA A 466 -20.79 -16.90 -30.03
CA ALA A 466 -19.65 -16.04 -29.77
C ALA A 466 -18.96 -16.39 -28.44
N GLU A 467 -19.73 -16.71 -27.40
CA GLU A 467 -19.18 -17.13 -26.11
C GLU A 467 -18.46 -18.49 -26.21
N ARG A 468 -19.01 -19.45 -26.95
CA ARG A 468 -18.33 -20.73 -27.22
C ARG A 468 -17.00 -20.52 -27.95
N ALA A 469 -16.98 -19.70 -28.99
CA ALA A 469 -15.76 -19.36 -29.72
C ALA A 469 -14.71 -18.66 -28.83
N ALA A 470 -15.16 -17.75 -27.95
CA ALA A 470 -14.27 -17.08 -26.99
C ALA A 470 -13.68 -18.06 -25.97
N ARG A 471 -14.47 -19.03 -25.48
CA ARG A 471 -13.99 -20.09 -24.57
C ARG A 471 -12.97 -20.99 -25.25
N GLU A 472 -13.18 -21.37 -26.50
CA GLU A 472 -12.23 -22.18 -27.28
C GLU A 472 -10.91 -21.43 -27.52
N GLN A 473 -10.98 -20.14 -27.87
CA GLN A 473 -9.77 -19.30 -28.02
C GLN A 473 -9.01 -19.15 -26.69
N ALA A 474 -9.73 -18.96 -25.58
CA ALA A 474 -9.11 -18.88 -24.26
C ALA A 474 -8.43 -20.20 -23.86
N GLN A 475 -9.04 -21.36 -24.18
CA GLN A 475 -8.44 -22.67 -23.94
C GLN A 475 -7.19 -22.88 -24.80
N ALA A 476 -7.22 -22.51 -26.08
CA ALA A 476 -6.06 -22.59 -26.96
C ALA A 476 -4.90 -21.71 -26.48
N GLN A 477 -5.19 -20.47 -26.05
CA GLN A 477 -4.18 -19.58 -25.47
C GLN A 477 -3.61 -20.14 -24.14
N ALA A 478 -4.45 -20.74 -23.30
CA ALA A 478 -4.01 -21.39 -22.08
C ALA A 478 -3.08 -22.58 -22.34
N GLN A 479 -3.35 -23.37 -23.39
CA GLN A 479 -2.48 -24.48 -23.80
C GLN A 479 -1.11 -23.99 -24.29
N ILE A 480 -1.08 -22.94 -25.13
CA ILE A 480 0.16 -22.33 -25.60
C ILE A 480 0.98 -21.78 -24.42
N ALA A 481 0.33 -21.07 -23.50
CA ALA A 481 0.99 -20.54 -22.30
C ALA A 481 1.53 -21.65 -21.39
N ALA A 482 0.82 -22.77 -21.25
CA ALA A 482 1.26 -23.92 -20.48
C ALA A 482 2.48 -24.60 -21.13
N GLU A 483 2.52 -24.71 -22.46
CA GLU A 483 3.66 -25.26 -23.18
C GLU A 483 4.90 -24.33 -23.05
N GLU A 484 4.72 -23.02 -23.20
CA GLU A 484 5.80 -22.06 -22.98
C GLU A 484 6.34 -22.12 -21.55
N ALA A 485 5.46 -22.23 -20.55
CA ALA A 485 5.85 -22.37 -19.15
C ALA A 485 6.66 -23.65 -18.93
N ARG A 486 6.25 -24.78 -19.55
CA ARG A 486 6.99 -26.04 -19.49
C ARG A 486 8.38 -25.93 -20.14
N ARG A 487 8.48 -25.31 -21.32
CA ARG A 487 9.77 -25.08 -22.00
C ARG A 487 10.70 -24.20 -21.16
N ARG A 488 10.18 -23.16 -20.50
CA ARG A 488 10.97 -22.32 -19.59
C ARG A 488 11.43 -23.11 -18.36
N ALA A 489 10.57 -23.92 -17.77
CA ALA A 489 10.94 -24.77 -16.63
C ALA A 489 12.03 -25.79 -17.00
N GLU A 490 11.93 -26.41 -18.18
CA GLU A 490 12.96 -27.33 -18.70
C GLU A 490 14.29 -26.61 -18.97
N ALA A 491 14.25 -25.39 -19.52
CA ALA A 491 15.46 -24.57 -19.73
C ALA A 491 16.12 -24.15 -18.41
N GLU A 492 15.33 -23.73 -17.42
CA GLU A 492 15.84 -23.41 -16.08
C GLU A 492 16.43 -24.63 -15.38
N ALA A 493 15.80 -25.81 -15.51
CA ALA A 493 16.32 -27.06 -14.97
C ALA A 493 17.66 -27.45 -15.62
N ALA A 494 17.78 -27.28 -16.94
CA ALA A 494 19.03 -27.49 -17.66
C ALA A 494 20.13 -26.52 -17.23
N GLU A 495 19.81 -25.24 -17.01
CA GLU A 495 20.77 -24.25 -16.51
C GLU A 495 21.25 -24.60 -15.08
N ARG A 496 20.34 -25.00 -14.18
CA ARG A 496 20.71 -25.45 -12.84
C ARG A 496 21.64 -26.65 -12.87
N ALA A 497 21.31 -27.67 -13.69
CA ALA A 497 22.16 -28.84 -13.86
C ALA A 497 23.55 -28.49 -14.43
N ALA A 498 23.63 -27.50 -15.33
CA ALA A 498 24.90 -27.02 -15.86
C ALA A 498 25.74 -26.27 -14.80
N ARG A 499 25.11 -25.46 -13.95
CA ARG A 499 25.78 -24.76 -12.84
C ARG A 499 26.31 -25.74 -11.81
N GLU A 500 25.53 -26.75 -11.44
CA GLU A 500 25.95 -27.80 -10.49
C GLU A 500 27.16 -28.58 -11.02
N ARG A 501 27.18 -28.93 -12.31
CA ARG A 501 28.34 -29.58 -12.95
C ARG A 501 29.58 -28.68 -12.92
N ALA A 502 29.42 -27.39 -13.24
CA ALA A 502 30.53 -26.43 -13.20
C ALA A 502 31.07 -26.21 -11.77
N GLU A 503 30.22 -26.25 -10.75
CA GLU A 503 30.64 -26.20 -9.34
C GLU A 503 31.37 -27.47 -8.91
N GLN A 504 30.89 -28.65 -9.32
CA GLN A 504 31.57 -29.92 -9.07
C GLN A 504 32.97 -29.94 -9.70
N GLU A 505 33.11 -29.52 -10.97
CA GLU A 505 34.41 -29.42 -11.63
C GLU A 505 35.34 -28.42 -10.93
N ARG A 506 34.81 -27.32 -10.39
CA ARG A 506 35.60 -26.35 -9.61
C ARG A 506 36.12 -26.97 -8.32
N MET A 507 35.25 -27.65 -7.57
CA MET A 507 35.64 -28.32 -6.32
C MET A 507 36.69 -29.41 -6.57
N GLU A 508 36.58 -30.17 -7.66
CA GLU A 508 37.58 -31.16 -8.04
C GLU A 508 38.93 -30.51 -8.40
N ARG A 509 38.93 -29.38 -9.11
CA ARG A 509 40.16 -28.62 -9.41
C ARG A 509 40.81 -28.06 -8.15
N GLU A 510 40.03 -27.44 -7.27
CA GLU A 510 40.53 -26.92 -5.99
C GLU A 510 41.11 -28.03 -5.11
N LYS A 511 40.44 -29.19 -5.06
CA LYS A 511 40.95 -30.36 -4.34
C LYS A 511 42.27 -30.85 -4.94
N ALA A 512 42.36 -30.95 -6.26
CA ALA A 512 43.59 -31.37 -6.95
C ALA A 512 44.74 -30.36 -6.74
N GLU A 513 44.45 -29.06 -6.72
CA GLU A 513 45.42 -28.01 -6.41
C GLU A 513 45.88 -28.10 -4.94
N HIS A 514 44.96 -28.33 -4.01
CA HIS A 514 45.30 -28.50 -2.60
C HIS A 514 46.15 -29.74 -2.35
N GLU A 515 45.86 -30.87 -3.01
CA GLU A 515 46.68 -32.09 -2.95
C GLU A 515 48.09 -31.85 -3.52
N ARG A 516 48.21 -31.10 -4.63
CA ARG A 516 49.52 -30.70 -5.19
C ARG A 516 50.30 -29.79 -4.24
N ALA A 517 49.63 -28.81 -3.63
CA ALA A 517 50.25 -27.91 -2.67
C ALA A 517 50.74 -28.65 -1.43
N GLN A 518 49.94 -29.60 -0.91
CA GLN A 518 50.36 -30.46 0.20
C GLN A 518 51.56 -31.34 -0.16
N ALA A 519 51.58 -31.93 -1.37
CA ALA A 519 52.72 -32.71 -1.83
C ALA A 519 54.00 -31.87 -1.96
N GLN A 520 53.89 -30.64 -2.48
CA GLN A 520 55.00 -29.70 -2.56
C GLN A 520 55.50 -29.28 -1.17
N ALA A 521 54.61 -28.97 -0.23
CA ALA A 521 54.97 -28.63 1.15
C ALA A 521 55.66 -29.80 1.86
N ALA A 522 55.17 -31.04 1.66
CA ALA A 522 55.81 -32.23 2.20
C ALA A 522 57.21 -32.46 1.61
N ALA A 523 57.38 -32.25 0.31
CA ALA A 523 58.69 -32.34 -0.34
C ALA A 523 59.68 -31.29 0.20
N GLN A 524 59.24 -30.03 0.35
CA GLN A 524 60.04 -28.96 0.93
C GLN A 524 60.41 -29.25 2.40
N ALA A 525 59.48 -29.78 3.19
CA ALA A 525 59.73 -30.16 4.58
C ALA A 525 60.78 -31.28 4.67
N ALA A 526 60.71 -32.28 3.78
CA ALA A 526 61.69 -33.36 3.71
C ALA A 526 63.09 -32.84 3.31
N GLU A 527 63.15 -31.89 2.38
CA GLU A 527 64.41 -31.26 1.96
C GLU A 527 65.02 -30.40 3.08
N GLN A 528 64.20 -29.60 3.76
CA GLN A 528 64.65 -28.85 4.95
C GLN A 528 65.14 -29.77 6.07
N ALA A 529 64.50 -30.92 6.27
CA ALA A 529 64.96 -31.91 7.24
C ALA A 529 66.35 -32.45 6.90
N ARG A 530 66.59 -32.80 5.62
CA ARG A 530 67.93 -33.22 5.15
C ARG A 530 68.98 -32.12 5.33
N GLN A 531 68.66 -30.88 4.96
CA GLN A 531 69.57 -29.74 5.15
C GLN A 531 69.90 -29.51 6.63
N ARG A 532 68.92 -29.69 7.53
CA ARG A 532 69.16 -29.60 8.99
C ARG A 532 70.06 -30.72 9.49
N GLU A 533 69.87 -31.94 9.01
CA GLU A 533 70.71 -33.08 9.38
C GLU A 533 72.15 -32.90 8.88
N GLU A 534 72.33 -32.46 7.63
CA GLU A 534 73.64 -32.13 7.07
C GLU A 534 74.31 -30.98 7.82
N ALA A 535 73.58 -29.91 8.15
CA ALA A 535 74.10 -28.80 8.94
C ALA A 535 74.50 -29.22 10.36
N GLN A 536 73.71 -30.10 11.00
CA GLN A 536 74.05 -30.68 12.30
C GLN A 536 75.29 -31.58 12.22
N ALA A 537 75.43 -32.39 11.16
CA ALA A 537 76.61 -33.20 10.93
C ALA A 537 77.87 -32.33 10.73
N GLN A 538 77.78 -31.27 9.92
CA GLN A 538 78.86 -30.30 9.73
C GLN A 538 79.21 -29.57 11.02
N ALA A 539 78.22 -29.18 11.82
CA ALA A 539 78.46 -28.54 13.11
C ALA A 539 79.18 -29.47 14.10
N ARG A 540 78.82 -30.76 14.12
CA ARG A 540 79.53 -31.78 14.92
C ARG A 540 80.98 -31.94 14.46
N GLN A 541 81.22 -32.04 13.15
CA GLN A 541 82.58 -32.13 12.61
C GLN A 541 83.43 -30.92 12.99
N ARG A 542 82.89 -29.70 12.84
CA ARG A 542 83.60 -28.46 13.26
C ARG A 542 83.87 -28.44 14.76
N ALA A 543 82.93 -28.88 15.58
CA ALA A 543 83.13 -28.96 17.03
C ALA A 543 84.23 -29.97 17.41
N GLU A 544 84.27 -31.13 16.75
CA GLU A 544 85.33 -32.13 16.94
C GLU A 544 86.70 -31.59 16.49
N GLU A 545 86.76 -30.90 15.35
CA GLU A 545 88.00 -30.30 14.84
C GLU A 545 88.51 -29.19 15.77
N GLN A 546 87.62 -28.32 16.25
CA GLN A 546 87.93 -27.31 17.26
C GLN A 546 88.41 -27.93 18.57
N ALA A 547 87.79 -29.03 19.03
CA ALA A 547 88.22 -29.74 20.23
C ALA A 547 89.63 -30.36 20.05
N ARG A 548 89.93 -30.93 18.88
CA ARG A 548 91.27 -31.45 18.56
C ARG A 548 92.31 -30.35 18.52
N GLU A 549 91.98 -29.20 17.92
CA GLU A 549 92.88 -28.05 17.86
C GLU A 549 93.13 -27.47 19.26
N GLN A 550 92.10 -27.32 20.08
CA GLN A 550 92.24 -26.90 21.48
C GLN A 550 93.11 -27.86 22.28
N ALA A 551 92.91 -29.18 22.13
CA ALA A 551 93.75 -30.18 22.78
C ALA A 551 95.22 -30.08 22.32
N ARG A 552 95.47 -29.82 21.03
CA ARG A 552 96.84 -29.61 20.50
C ARG A 552 97.49 -28.37 21.11
N LEU A 553 96.78 -27.25 21.13
CA LEU A 553 97.26 -26.00 21.73
C LEU A 553 97.51 -26.15 23.23
N GLN A 554 96.67 -26.92 23.93
CA GLN A 554 96.86 -27.20 25.35
C GLN A 554 98.11 -28.06 25.59
N ALA A 555 98.32 -29.10 24.78
CA ALA A 555 99.52 -29.92 24.84
C ALA A 555 100.81 -29.12 24.52
N GLU A 556 100.77 -28.21 23.54
CA GLU A 556 101.90 -27.30 23.24
C GLU A 556 102.18 -26.36 24.42
N ARG A 557 101.15 -25.80 25.06
CA ARG A 557 101.32 -24.96 26.25
C ARG A 557 101.93 -25.74 27.41
N GLU A 558 101.46 -26.96 27.65
CA GLU A 558 102.02 -27.83 28.70
C GLU A 558 103.48 -28.19 28.41
N ALA A 559 103.83 -28.48 27.15
CA ALA A 559 105.21 -28.74 26.75
C ALA A 559 106.11 -27.51 26.93
N ALA A 560 105.66 -26.33 26.50
CA ALA A 560 106.37 -25.07 26.69
C ALA A 560 106.55 -24.72 28.17
N GLN A 561 105.55 -25.00 29.00
CA GLN A 561 105.64 -24.82 30.46
C GLN A 561 106.66 -25.77 31.08
N ARG A 562 106.70 -27.04 30.64
CA ARG A 562 107.72 -28.00 31.09
C ARG A 562 109.12 -27.54 30.70
N GLU A 563 109.31 -27.09 29.46
CA GLU A 563 110.61 -26.58 29.00
C GLU A 563 111.03 -25.32 29.76
N ALA A 564 110.09 -24.41 30.04
CA ALA A 564 110.35 -23.23 30.86
C ALA A 564 110.75 -23.60 32.30
N ALA A 565 110.03 -24.55 32.91
CA ALA A 565 110.33 -25.06 34.25
C ALA A 565 111.71 -25.75 34.30
N GLU A 566 112.06 -26.53 33.27
CA GLU A 566 113.38 -27.14 33.13
C GLU A 566 114.49 -26.10 32.98
N ARG A 567 114.27 -25.05 32.18
CA ARG A 567 115.21 -23.92 32.04
C ARG A 567 115.38 -23.15 33.35
N GLU A 568 114.31 -22.95 34.10
CA GLU A 568 114.34 -22.30 35.40
C GLU A 568 115.09 -23.16 36.43
N ALA A 569 114.82 -24.47 36.48
CA ALA A 569 115.56 -25.42 37.31
C ALA A 569 117.06 -25.46 36.95
N ALA A 570 117.40 -25.42 35.66
CA ALA A 570 118.79 -25.35 35.20
C ALA A 570 119.48 -24.04 35.62
N ARG A 571 118.77 -22.90 35.54
CA ARG A 571 119.28 -21.60 36.03
C ARG A 571 119.49 -21.60 37.53
N ALA A 572 118.54 -22.13 38.30
CA ALA A 572 118.64 -22.26 39.75
C ALA A 572 119.85 -23.13 40.15
N LYS A 573 120.06 -24.24 39.45
CA LYS A 573 121.23 -25.11 39.66
C LYS A 573 122.55 -24.39 39.34
N ALA A 574 122.62 -23.66 38.23
CA ALA A 574 123.80 -22.87 37.87
C ALA A 574 124.09 -21.74 38.88
N GLN A 575 123.06 -21.11 39.45
CA GLN A 575 123.20 -20.11 40.52
C GLN A 575 123.72 -20.73 41.81
N ALA A 576 123.21 -21.90 42.22
CA ALA A 576 123.69 -22.61 43.39
C ALA A 576 125.17 -23.03 43.25
N GLU A 577 125.57 -23.53 42.08
CA GLU A 577 126.97 -23.88 41.79
C GLU A 577 127.90 -22.63 41.78
N ALA A 578 127.39 -21.48 41.35
CA ALA A 578 128.11 -20.21 41.39
C ALA A 578 128.28 -19.67 42.82
N GLU A 579 127.24 -19.76 43.66
CA GLU A 579 127.31 -19.40 45.08
C GLU A 579 128.29 -20.28 45.86
N GLU A 580 128.31 -21.60 45.58
CA GLU A 580 129.25 -22.52 46.22
C GLU A 580 130.71 -22.20 45.84
N LYS A 581 130.98 -21.90 44.56
CA LYS A 581 132.29 -21.43 44.10
C LYS A 581 132.70 -20.10 44.75
N ALA A 582 131.77 -19.16 44.90
CA ALA A 582 132.03 -17.88 45.57
C ALA A 582 132.39 -18.09 47.06
N ARG A 583 131.70 -19.02 47.73
CA ARG A 583 131.96 -19.37 49.13
C ARG A 583 133.32 -20.04 49.33
N LEU A 584 133.74 -20.90 48.40
CA LEU A 584 135.08 -21.52 48.41
C LEU A 584 136.22 -20.53 48.11
N ALA A 585 135.95 -19.46 47.34
CA ALA A 585 136.94 -18.40 47.07
C ALA A 585 137.16 -17.50 48.31
N ALA A 586 136.12 -17.24 49.11
CA ALA A 586 136.21 -16.43 50.32
C ALA A 586 137.00 -17.10 51.47
N ALA A 587 137.10 -18.43 51.50
CA ALA A 587 137.84 -19.15 52.54
C ALA A 587 139.39 -19.01 52.44
N LYS A 588 139.91 -18.41 51.36
CA LYS A 588 141.36 -18.25 51.14
C LYS A 588 141.94 -16.92 51.64
N THR A 589 141.14 -16.02 52.23
CA THR A 589 141.57 -14.68 52.67
C THR A 589 141.79 -14.53 54.17
N SER A 590 142.08 -15.62 54.89
CA SER A 590 142.33 -15.59 56.34
C SER A 590 143.69 -16.22 56.71
N CYS A 591 144.46 -15.54 57.57
CA CYS A 591 145.77 -16.00 58.04
C CYS A 591 145.64 -17.35 58.77
N PRO A 592 146.42 -18.40 58.43
CA PRO A 592 146.30 -19.69 59.09
C PRO A 592 146.77 -19.69 60.56
N SER A 593 147.51 -18.67 61.00
CA SER A 593 148.05 -18.62 62.37
C SER A 593 147.18 -17.85 63.35
N CYS A 594 146.58 -16.72 62.95
CA CYS A 594 145.73 -15.92 63.84
C CYS A 594 144.31 -15.70 63.31
N HIS A 595 143.99 -16.22 62.13
CA HIS A 595 142.70 -16.08 61.44
C HIS A 595 142.28 -14.65 61.08
N ALA A 596 143.17 -13.66 61.27
CA ALA A 596 142.96 -12.31 60.78
C ALA A 596 142.80 -12.30 59.25
N HIS A 597 141.91 -11.45 58.73
CA HIS A 597 141.72 -11.29 57.29
C HIS A 597 143.00 -10.75 56.66
N VAL A 598 143.49 -11.43 55.62
CA VAL A 598 144.73 -11.09 54.91
C VAL A 598 144.42 -10.84 53.44
N SER A 599 145.01 -9.79 52.90
CA SER A 599 144.85 -9.47 51.48
C SER A 599 145.64 -10.49 50.65
N PRO A 600 145.17 -10.90 49.46
CA PRO A 600 145.85 -11.90 48.62
C PRO A 600 147.32 -11.57 48.29
N ASP A 601 147.71 -10.30 48.41
CA ASP A 601 149.04 -9.80 48.09
C ASP A 601 149.97 -9.65 49.30
N ASP A 602 149.48 -9.90 50.52
CA ASP A 602 150.27 -9.77 51.74
C ASP A 602 151.28 -10.93 51.86
N MET A 603 152.57 -10.61 51.94
CA MET A 603 153.65 -11.59 52.17
C MET A 603 153.70 -12.04 53.64
N PHE A 604 153.21 -11.19 54.56
CA PHE A 604 153.17 -11.44 55.99
C PHE A 604 151.84 -10.95 56.56
N CYS A 605 151.32 -11.65 57.56
CA CYS A 605 150.12 -11.24 58.28
C CYS A 605 150.40 -10.00 59.13
N GLY A 606 149.68 -8.91 58.86
CA GLY A 606 149.86 -7.63 59.57
C GLY A 606 149.56 -7.67 61.07
N GLU A 607 148.83 -8.68 61.56
CA GLU A 607 148.58 -8.83 63.00
C GLU A 607 149.64 -9.68 63.73
N CYS A 608 149.90 -10.91 63.25
CA CYS A 608 150.76 -11.84 63.99
C CYS A 608 152.18 -11.98 63.40
N GLY A 609 152.47 -11.29 62.29
CA GLY A 609 153.75 -11.38 61.57
C GLY A 609 153.99 -12.71 60.84
N HIS A 610 153.02 -13.63 60.83
CA HIS A 610 153.16 -14.93 60.18
C HIS A 610 153.30 -14.77 58.66
N LYS A 611 154.34 -15.38 58.08
CA LYS A 611 154.61 -15.31 56.64
C LYS A 611 153.54 -16.10 55.87
N LEU A 612 152.81 -15.43 54.98
CA LEU A 612 151.68 -16.00 54.22
C LEU A 612 152.11 -16.57 52.85
N LYS A 613 153.32 -16.22 52.39
CA LYS A 613 153.95 -16.71 51.16
C LYS A 613 155.41 -17.08 51.36
#